data_AF-A0A327RL68-F1
#
_entry.id   AF-A0A327RL68-F1
#
_cell.length_a   1.000
_cell.length_b   1.000
_cell.length_c   1.000
_cell.angle_alpha   90.00
_cell.angle_beta   90.00
_cell.angle_gamma   90.00
#
_symmetry.space_group_name_H-M   'P 1'
#
loop_
_entity.id
_entity.type
_entity.pdbx_description
1 polymer ?
#
loop_
_entity_poly.entity_id
_entity_poly.type
_entity_poly.pdbx_seq_one_letter_code
_entity_poly.pdbx_strand_id
1 'polypeptide(L)'
;MMSKFMMSCEESRHICDKAQYQEASTWEKIKFKCHLFICKVCKQHTITNSKLTLLIDKIKTSTLTSSEKEQLKSSFNKELQNHQ
;
A
#
# COMPACT_ATOMS: atom_id res chain seq x y z
N MET A 1 13.45 -26.81 -2.91
CA MET A 1 12.69 -26.57 -4.16
C MET A 1 11.21 -26.77 -3.82
N MET A 2 10.54 -25.74 -3.31
CA MET A 2 9.11 -25.83 -2.98
C MET A 2 8.30 -25.70 -4.27
N SER A 3 7.32 -26.58 -4.40
CA SER A 3 6.60 -26.90 -5.64
C SER A 3 6.09 -25.66 -6.38
N LYS A 4 6.18 -25.73 -7.72
CA LYS A 4 5.70 -24.77 -8.73
C LYS A 4 4.21 -24.34 -8.59
N PHE A 5 3.48 -24.91 -7.63
CA PHE A 5 2.07 -24.61 -7.35
C PHE A 5 1.86 -23.61 -6.21
N MET A 6 2.91 -23.28 -5.44
CA MET A 6 2.83 -22.32 -4.35
C MET A 6 3.49 -21.00 -4.76
N MET A 7 2.75 -19.89 -4.66
CA MET A 7 3.33 -18.55 -4.89
C MET A 7 4.50 -18.30 -3.94
N SER A 8 5.46 -17.51 -4.40
CA SER A 8 6.58 -17.10 -3.55
C SER A 8 6.12 -16.08 -2.50
N CYS A 9 6.91 -15.92 -1.43
CA CYS A 9 6.63 -14.86 -0.44
C CYS A 9 6.79 -13.46 -1.04
N GLU A 10 7.64 -13.29 -2.05
CA GLU A 10 7.83 -12.04 -2.77
C GLU A 10 6.58 -11.70 -3.61
N GLU A 11 6.09 -12.68 -4.39
CA GLU A 11 4.84 -12.56 -5.13
C GLU A 11 3.65 -12.30 -4.20
N SER A 12 3.60 -12.99 -3.06
CA SER A 12 2.60 -12.76 -2.02
C SER A 12 2.61 -11.31 -1.50
N ARG A 13 3.81 -10.73 -1.32
CA ARG A 13 3.95 -9.34 -0.86
C ARG A 13 3.44 -8.36 -1.91
N HIS A 14 3.80 -8.55 -3.18
CA HIS A 14 3.27 -7.74 -4.27
C HIS A 14 1.75 -7.83 -4.40
N ILE A 15 1.16 -9.03 -4.26
CA ILE A 15 -0.29 -9.19 -4.30
C ILE A 15 -0.95 -8.55 -3.06
N CYS A 16 -0.29 -8.58 -1.89
CA CYS A 16 -0.77 -7.87 -0.70
C CYS A 16 -0.89 -6.37 -0.97
N ASP A 17 0.13 -5.75 -1.56
CA ASP A 17 0.12 -4.32 -1.90
C ASP A 17 -0.97 -4.02 -2.93
N LYS A 18 -1.02 -4.78 -4.03
CA LYS A 18 -2.09 -4.65 -5.04
C LYS A 18 -3.49 -4.79 -4.42
N ALA A 19 -3.67 -5.68 -3.44
CA ALA A 19 -4.95 -5.84 -2.77
C ALA A 19 -5.35 -4.61 -1.95
N GLN A 20 -4.41 -3.92 -1.31
CA GLN A 20 -4.67 -2.69 -0.55
C GLN A 20 -5.15 -1.54 -1.44
N TYR A 21 -4.59 -1.42 -2.64
CA TYR A 21 -4.95 -0.38 -3.60
C TYR A 21 -6.10 -0.79 -4.54
N GLN A 22 -6.76 -1.93 -4.27
CA GLN A 22 -7.84 -2.49 -5.10
C GLN A 22 -7.41 -2.87 -6.54
N GLU A 23 -6.12 -3.10 -6.76
CA GLU A 23 -5.50 -3.45 -8.04
C GLU A 23 -5.33 -4.96 -8.25
N ALA A 24 -5.54 -5.76 -7.20
CA ALA A 24 -5.44 -7.22 -7.29
C ALA A 24 -6.71 -7.84 -7.91
N SER A 25 -6.50 -8.67 -8.93
CA SER A 25 -7.54 -9.48 -9.57
C SER A 25 -8.11 -10.54 -8.61
N THR A 26 -9.29 -11.05 -8.95
CA THR A 26 -9.95 -12.10 -8.16
C THR A 26 -9.09 -13.37 -8.04
N TRP A 27 -8.41 -13.77 -9.12
CA TRP A 27 -7.53 -14.93 -9.12
C TRP A 27 -6.29 -14.75 -8.25
N GLU A 28 -5.66 -13.57 -8.30
CA GLU A 28 -4.54 -13.23 -7.41
C GLU A 28 -4.95 -13.29 -5.95
N LYS A 29 -6.13 -12.73 -5.60
CA LYS A 29 -6.68 -12.77 -4.24
C LYS A 29 -6.91 -14.19 -3.73
N ILE A 30 -7.42 -15.11 -4.56
CA ILE A 30 -7.63 -16.51 -4.18
C ILE A 30 -6.29 -17.21 -3.90
N LYS A 31 -5.33 -17.11 -4.83
CA LYS A 31 -4.00 -17.69 -4.64
C LYS A 31 -3.32 -17.13 -3.38
N PHE A 32 -3.45 -15.82 -3.16
CA PHE A 32 -2.88 -15.14 -2.01
C PHE A 32 -3.45 -15.67 -0.70
N LYS A 33 -4.77 -15.81 -0.61
CA LYS A 33 -5.42 -16.43 0.56
C LYS A 33 -4.87 -17.84 0.81
N CYS A 34 -4.71 -18.67 -0.22
CA CYS A 34 -4.08 -20.00 -0.08
C CYS A 34 -2.66 -19.92 0.52
N HIS A 35 -1.83 -18.97 0.09
CA HIS A 35 -0.50 -18.77 0.64
C HIS A 35 -0.52 -18.34 2.11
N LEU A 36 -1.45 -17.46 2.51
CA LEU A 36 -1.57 -17.01 3.90
C LEU A 36 -1.99 -18.12 4.88
N PHE A 37 -2.64 -19.18 4.41
CA PHE A 37 -2.93 -20.35 5.27
C PHE A 37 -1.67 -21.11 5.67
N ILE A 38 -0.62 -21.06 4.85
CA ILE A 38 0.58 -21.89 5.01
C ILE A 38 1.76 -21.05 5.52
N CYS A 39 1.89 -19.80 5.07
CA CYS A 39 2.97 -18.91 5.46
C CYS A 39 2.54 -17.95 6.59
N LYS A 40 2.93 -18.27 7.83
CA LYS A 40 2.66 -17.42 9.01
C LYS A 40 3.27 -16.02 8.90
N VAL A 41 4.44 -15.89 8.26
CA VAL A 41 5.13 -14.59 8.09
C VAL A 41 4.30 -13.67 7.19
N CYS A 42 3.89 -14.16 6.01
CA CYS A 42 3.02 -13.38 5.11
C CYS A 42 1.67 -13.08 5.77
N LYS A 43 1.09 -14.02 6.53
CA LYS A 43 -0.15 -13.77 7.28
C LYS A 43 0.01 -12.62 8.28
N GLN A 44 1.09 -12.62 9.06
CA GLN A 44 1.34 -11.55 10.02
C GLN A 44 1.61 -10.20 9.35
N HIS A 45 2.34 -10.21 8.23
CA HIS A 45 2.56 -9.03 7.41
C HIS A 45 1.23 -8.44 6.91
N THR A 46 0.36 -9.26 6.29
CA THR A 46 -0.96 -8.84 5.81
C THR A 46 -1.82 -8.25 6.92
N ILE A 47 -1.83 -8.85 8.12
CA ILE A 47 -2.57 -8.33 9.27
C ILE A 47 -2.05 -6.97 9.70
N THR A 48 -0.73 -6.83 9.81
CA THR A 48 -0.09 -5.56 10.22
C THR A 48 -0.37 -4.46 9.20
N ASN A 49 -0.25 -4.79 7.92
CA ASN A 49 -0.47 -3.88 6.82
C ASN A 49 -1.94 -3.44 6.73
N SER A 50 -2.88 -4.37 6.95
CA SER A 50 -4.32 -4.04 7.03
C SER A 50 -4.63 -3.09 8.20
N LYS A 51 -4.00 -3.28 9.37
CA LYS A 51 -4.14 -2.36 10.50
C LYS A 51 -3.61 -0.97 10.17
N LEU A 52 -2.46 -0.89 9.48
CA LEU A 52 -1.90 0.38 9.03
C LEU A 52 -2.86 1.12 8.09
N THR A 53 -3.40 0.43 7.07
CA THR A 53 -4.40 1.02 6.16
C THR A 53 -5.59 1.58 6.92
N LEU A 54 -6.15 0.81 7.87
CA LEU A 54 -7.28 1.28 8.69
C LEU A 54 -6.93 2.50 9.54
N LEU A 55 -5.72 2.58 10.10
CA LEU A 55 -5.27 3.75 10.86
C LEU A 55 -5.14 4.98 9.96
N ILE A 56 -4.53 4.82 8.77
CA ILE A 56 -4.40 5.90 7.79
C ILE A 56 -5.79 6.38 7.33
N ASP A 57 -6.71 5.47 7.04
CA ASP A 57 -8.06 5.81 6.61
C ASP A 57 -8.86 6.55 7.70
N LYS A 58 -8.59 6.27 8.98
CA LYS A 58 -9.16 7.05 10.11
C LYS A 58 -8.57 8.46 10.19
N ILE A 59 -7.29 8.63 9.85
CA ILE A 59 -6.58 9.91 9.92
C ILE A 59 -6.79 10.76 8.66
N LYS A 60 -7.24 10.18 7.53
CA LYS A 60 -7.49 10.88 6.24
C LYS A 60 -8.41 12.11 6.33
N THR A 61 -9.00 12.41 7.48
CA THR A 61 -9.66 13.69 7.77
C THR A 61 -8.68 14.86 7.92
N SER A 62 -7.39 14.64 8.21
CA SER A 62 -6.36 15.68 8.31
C SER A 62 -5.57 15.84 7.00
N THR A 63 -6.27 16.18 5.92
CA THR A 63 -5.59 16.60 4.68
C THR A 63 -5.37 18.11 4.69
N LEU A 64 -4.33 18.57 3.99
CA LEU A 64 -4.12 20.00 3.76
C LEU A 64 -5.39 20.61 3.14
N THR A 65 -5.86 21.69 3.73
CA THR A 65 -6.91 22.55 3.18
C THR A 65 -6.49 23.09 1.82
N SER A 66 -7.46 23.54 1.01
CA SER A 66 -7.15 24.17 -0.29
C SER A 66 -6.20 25.36 -0.13
N SER A 67 -6.37 26.15 0.94
CA SER A 67 -5.50 27.29 1.23
C SER A 67 -4.07 26.86 1.56
N GLU A 68 -3.89 25.85 2.41
CA GLU A 68 -2.55 25.32 2.73
C GLU A 68 -1.86 24.73 1.50
N LYS A 69 -2.61 24.07 0.60
CA LYS A 69 -2.08 23.56 -0.68
C LYS A 69 -1.63 24.70 -1.60
N GLU A 70 -2.41 25.77 -1.69
CA GLU A 70 -2.05 26.95 -2.48
C GLU A 70 -0.83 27.67 -1.91
N GLN A 71 -0.77 27.82 -0.58
CA GLN A 71 0.40 28.39 0.09
C GLN A 71 1.65 27.56 -0.14
N LEU A 72 1.55 26.23 -0.02
CA LEU A 72 2.66 25.32 -0.30
C LEU A 72 3.13 25.44 -1.76
N LYS A 73 2.20 25.45 -2.72
CA LYS A 73 2.51 25.61 -4.14
C LYS A 73 3.15 26.96 -4.46
N SER A 74 2.64 28.04 -3.87
CA SER A 74 3.20 29.38 -4.03
C SER A 74 4.62 29.46 -3.48
N SER A 75 4.85 28.92 -2.28
CA SER A 75 6.16 28.90 -1.64
C SER A 75 7.17 28.09 -2.44
N PHE A 76 6.76 26.91 -2.93
CA PHE A 76 7.58 26.07 -3.81
C PHE A 76 7.97 26.79 -5.10
N ASN A 77 7.02 27.43 -5.79
CA ASN A 77 7.29 28.14 -7.05
C ASN A 77 8.21 29.35 -6.87
N LYS A 78 8.05 30.10 -5.76
CA LYS A 78 8.95 31.22 -5.43
C LYS A 78 10.39 30.74 -5.26
N GLU A 79 10.57 29.63 -4.52
CA GLU A 79 11.90 29.07 -4.33
C GLU A 79 12.47 28.55 -5.66
N LEU A 80 11.65 27.88 -6.49
CA LEU A 80 12.08 27.40 -7.80
C LEU A 80 12.62 28.52 -8.70
N GLN A 81 11.99 29.70 -8.64
CA GLN A 81 12.42 30.90 -9.39
C GLN A 81 13.73 31.51 -8.87
N ASN A 82 14.08 31.29 -7.59
CA ASN A 82 15.34 31.77 -7.02
C ASN A 82 16.55 30.90 -7.40
N HIS A 83 16.29 29.66 -7.87
CA HIS A 83 17.32 28.70 -8.29
C HIS A 83 17.35 28.46 -9.81
N GLN A 84 16.68 29.32 -10.59
CA GLN A 84 16.74 29.38 -12.06
C GLN A 84 17.51 30.62 -12.51
#